data_AF-A0AB74VAS1-F1
#
_entry.id   AF-A0AB74VAS1-F1
#
_cell.length_a   1.000
_cell.length_b   1.000
_cell.length_c   1.000
_cell.angle_alpha   90.00
_cell.angle_beta   90.00
_cell.angle_gamma   90.00
#
_symmetry.space_group_name_H-M   'P 1'
#
loop_
_entity.id
_entity.type
_entity.pdbx_description
1 polymer ?
#
loop_
_entity_poly.entity_id
_entity_poly.type
_entity_poly.pdbx_seq_one_letter_code
_entity_poly.pdbx_strand_id
1 'polypeptide(L)' 'MENTEEYCNRIIQEMIKSYEDTGNKDGVSKLCREAYSLYRNNELPSEYYGKIYYTAMEIGHYK' A
#
# COMPACT_ATOMS: atom_id res chain seq x y z
N MET A 1 3.44 -4.90 19.04
CA MET A 1 3.36 -4.03 17.85
C MET A 1 3.66 -4.90 16.67
N GLU A 2 2.76 -4.96 15.68
CA GLU A 2 3.02 -5.59 14.37
C GLU A 2 4.35 -5.04 13.84
N ASN A 3 5.21 -5.90 13.27
CA ASN A 3 6.45 -5.41 12.68
C ASN A 3 6.09 -4.53 11.48
N THR A 4 6.72 -3.36 11.35
CA THR A 4 6.53 -2.43 10.24
C THR A 4 6.70 -3.10 8.87
N GLU A 5 7.60 -4.08 8.77
CA GLU A 5 7.80 -4.90 7.58
C GLU A 5 6.60 -5.80 7.27
N GLU A 6 6.04 -6.45 8.30
CA GLU A 6 4.84 -7.27 8.17
C GLU A 6 3.64 -6.42 7.74
N TYR A 7 3.47 -5.24 8.35
CA TYR A 7 2.46 -4.26 7.95
C TYR A 7 2.60 -3.88 6.47
N CYS A 8 3.82 -3.53 6.04
CA CYS A 8 4.11 -3.15 4.66
C CYS A 8 3.74 -4.28 3.68
N ASN A 9 4.17 -5.50 3.98
CA ASN A 9 3.89 -6.68 3.14
C ASN A 9 2.39 -6.98 3.06
N ARG A 10 1.67 -6.87 4.19
CA ARG A 10 0.22 -7.06 4.24
C ARG A 10 -0.52 -6.02 3.39
N ILE A 11 -0.19 -4.74 3.53
CA ILE A 11 -0.81 -3.67 2.74
C ILE A 11 -0.56 -3.87 1.24
N ILE A 12 0.66 -4.25 0.85
CA ILE A 12 0.99 -4.55 -0.54
C ILE A 12 0.14 -5.71 -1.08
N GLN A 13 0.02 -6.81 -0.33
CA GLN A 13 -0.82 -7.94 -0.72
C GLN A 13 -2.30 -7.57 -0.83
N GLU A 14 -2.82 -6.76 0.10
CA GLU A 14 -4.20 -6.27 0.06
C GLU A 14 -4.46 -5.37 -1.15
N MET A 15 -3.50 -4.51 -1.53
CA MET A 15 -3.62 -3.67 -2.73
C MET A 15 -3.68 -4.52 -4.01
N ILE A 16 -2.79 -5.50 -4.15
CA ILE A 16 -2.75 -6.40 -5.30
C ILE A 16 -4.07 -7.16 -5.41
N LYS A 17 -4.49 -7.81 -4.31
CA LYS A 17 -5.73 -8.58 -4.28
C LYS A 17 -6.96 -7.72 -4.58
N SER A 18 -7.04 -6.52 -4.01
CA SER A 18 -8.15 -5.60 -4.27
C SER A 18 -8.25 -5.24 -5.75
N TYR A 19 -7.12 -5.05 -6.44
CA TYR A 19 -7.11 -4.77 -7.87
C TYR A 19 -7.44 -6.01 -8.71
N GLU A 20 -6.94 -7.19 -8.33
CA GLU A 20 -7.27 -8.45 -9.00
C GLU A 20 -8.77 -8.77 -8.93
N ASP A 21 -9.38 -8.57 -7.76
CA ASP A 21 -10.81 -8.85 -7.52
C ASP A 21 -11.74 -7.88 -8.25
N THR A 22 -11.35 -6.61 -8.37
CA THR A 22 -12.26 -5.54 -8.84
C THR A 22 -11.88 -4.94 -10.19
N GLY A 23 -10.63 -5.10 -10.63
CA GLY A 23 -10.05 -4.39 -11.77
C GLY A 23 -9.93 -2.88 -11.59
N ASN A 24 -10.19 -2.34 -10.40
CA ASN A 24 -10.20 -0.90 -10.12
C ASN A 24 -9.14 -0.51 -9.09
N LYS A 25 -8.74 0.77 -9.12
CA LYS A 25 -7.70 1.31 -8.23
C LYS A 25 -8.25 1.94 -6.95
N ASP A 26 -9.53 1.81 -6.64
CA ASP A 26 -10.13 2.49 -5.49
C ASP A 26 -9.62 1.90 -4.17
N GLY A 27 -9.58 0.57 -4.07
CA GLY A 27 -9.01 -0.12 -2.90
C GLY A 27 -7.52 0.14 -2.73
N VAL A 28 -6.77 0.15 -3.84
CA VAL A 28 -5.35 0.52 -3.87
C VAL A 28 -5.14 1.95 -3.34
N SER A 29 -5.95 2.90 -3.82
CA SER A 29 -5.87 4.32 -3.42
C SER A 29 -6.21 4.52 -1.95
N LYS A 30 -7.20 3.78 -1.43
CA LYS A 30 -7.59 3.81 -0.02
C LYS A 30 -6.45 3.33 0.88
N LEU A 31 -5.89 2.16 0.58
CA LEU A 31 -4.78 1.57 1.34
C LEU A 31 -3.52 2.46 1.31
N CYS A 32 -3.20 3.03 0.15
CA CYS A 32 -2.08 3.96 0.04
C CYS A 32 -2.31 5.25 0.86
N ARG A 33 -3.54 5.75 0.93
CA ARG A 33 -3.88 6.92 1.77
C ARG A 33 -3.79 6.61 3.26
N GLU A 34 -4.18 5.41 3.69
CA GLU A 34 -4.01 4.97 5.08
C GLU A 34 -2.52 4.89 5.45
N ALA A 35 -1.68 4.29 4.60
CA ALA A 35 -0.24 4.25 4.79
C ALA A 35 0.39 5.65 4.85
N TYR A 36 -0.10 6.60 4.03
CA TYR A 36 0.35 7.99 4.08
C TYR A 36 0.03 8.65 5.43
N SER A 37 -1.14 8.38 6.02
CA SER A 37 -1.51 8.91 7.34
C SER A 37 -0.53 8.43 8.42
N LEU A 38 -0.18 7.13 8.41
CA LEU A 38 0.79 6.58 9.36
C LEU A 38 2.18 7.17 9.16
N TYR A 39 2.59 7.36 7.91
CA TYR A 39 3.86 8.03 7.59
C TYR A 39 3.88 9.47 8.15
N ARG A 40 2.79 10.22 7.97
CA ARG A 40 2.65 11.58 8.49
C ARG A 40 2.67 11.66 10.01
N ASN A 41 2.23 10.61 10.70
CA ASN A 41 2.26 10.50 12.15
C ASN A 41 3.59 9.97 12.71
N ASN A 42 4.59 9.71 11.85
CA ASN A 42 5.85 9.01 12.19
C ASN A 42 5.64 7.58 12.72
N GLU A 43 4.50 6.96 12.41
CA GLU A 43 4.17 5.56 12.76
C GLU A 43 4.64 4.58 11.68
N LEU A 44 4.89 5.08 10.46
CA LEU A 44 5.45 4.33 9.35
C LEU A 44 6.72 5.01 8.84
N PRO A 45 7.89 4.34 8.86
CA PRO A 45 9.12 4.87 8.27
C PRO A 45 8.96 5.15 6.77
N SER A 46 9.65 6.18 6.28
CA SER A 46 9.58 6.61 4.89
C SER A 46 9.94 5.52 3.88
N GLU A 47 10.85 4.60 4.24
CA GLU A 47 11.25 3.49 3.37
C GLU A 47 10.06 2.57 3.06
N TYR A 48 9.28 2.20 4.08
CA TYR A 48 8.12 1.32 3.92
C TYR A 48 6.96 2.02 3.23
N TYR A 49 6.73 3.30 3.54
CA TYR A 49 5.77 4.11 2.78
C TYR A 49 6.16 4.20 1.31
N GLY A 50 7.45 4.39 1.01
CA GLY A 50 7.97 4.41 -0.36
C GLY A 50 7.64 3.12 -1.11
N LYS A 51 7.88 1.95 -0.51
CA LYS A 51 7.53 0.64 -1.10
C LYS A 51 6.04 0.55 -1.42
N ILE A 52 5.16 0.88 -0.47
CA ILE A 52 3.70 0.89 -0.67
C ILE A 52 3.30 1.82 -1.82
N TYR A 53 3.84 3.04 -1.84
CA TYR A 53 3.53 4.04 -2.86
C TYR A 53 3.96 3.59 -4.26
N TYR A 54 5.18 3.07 -4.42
CA TYR A 54 5.64 2.58 -5.72
C TYR A 54 4.79 1.40 -6.20
N THR A 55 4.46 0.45 -5.33
CA THR A 55 3.58 -0.66 -5.70
C THR A 55 2.20 -0.18 -6.13
N ALA A 56 1.60 0.79 -5.41
CA ALA A 56 0.32 1.38 -5.79
C ALA A 56 0.37 2.03 -7.20
N MET A 57 1.49 2.65 -7.56
CA MET A 57 1.70 3.21 -8.90
C MET A 57 1.83 2.14 -9.97
N GLU A 58 2.52 1.02 -9.71
CA GLU A 58 2.73 -0.04 -10.71
C GLU A 58 1.51 -0.92 -10.93
N ILE A 59 0.61 -1.04 -9.93
CA ILE A 59 -0.61 -1.83 -10.07
C ILE A 59 -1.45 -1.32 -11.25
N GLY A 60 -1.72 -2.24 -12.19
CA GLY A 60 -2.52 -1.98 -13.38
C GLY A 60 -1.78 -1.30 -14.55
N HIS A 61 -0.48 -1.00 -14.44
CA HIS A 61 0.29 -0.42 -15.55
C HIS A 61 0.77 -1.45 -16.59
N TYR A 62 0.82 -2.73 -16.23
CA TYR A 62 1.32 -3.81 -17.10
C TYR A 62 0.21 -4.71 -17.68
N LYS A 63 -1.03 -4.21 -17.78
CA LYS A 63 -2.14 -4.92 -18.44
C LYS A 63 -2.27 -4.54 -19.90
#